data_AF-A0A2P5F2Q3-F1
#
_entry.id   AF-A0A2P5F2Q3-F1
#
_cell.length_a   1.000
_cell.length_b   1.000
_cell.length_c   1.000
_cell.angle_alpha   90.00
_cell.angle_beta   90.00
_cell.angle_gamma   90.00
#
_symmetry.space_group_name_H-M   'P 1'
#
loop_
_entity.id
_entity.type
_entity.pdbx_description
1 polymer ?
#
loop_
_entity_poly.entity_id
_entity_poly.type
_entity_poly.pdbx_seq_one_letter_code
_entity_poly.pdbx_strand_id
1 'polypeptide(L)' 'MDNSSKWMVEGAVCSALGIRLAVDMGMRSVVFEGDCKVIVTTLKSTMEHLSWDARSILLDCKSKLNQLDV' A
#
# COMPACT_ATOMS: atom_id res chain seq x y z
N MET A 1 4.22 -18.42 -12.89
CA MET A 1 3.85 -17.18 -12.16
C MET A 1 2.36 -17.27 -11.90
N ASP A 2 1.95 -17.28 -10.64
CA ASP A 2 0.52 -17.34 -10.31
C ASP A 2 -0.15 -15.98 -10.59
N ASN A 3 -1.44 -16.00 -10.91
CA ASN A 3 -2.18 -14.76 -11.15
C ASN A 3 -2.42 -13.99 -9.84
N SER A 4 -2.46 -14.67 -8.68
CA SER A 4 -2.69 -14.06 -7.37
C SER A 4 -1.63 -13.03 -6.97
N SER A 5 -0.38 -13.28 -7.33
CA SER A 5 0.75 -12.37 -7.08
C SER A 5 0.63 -11.09 -7.91
N LYS A 6 0.11 -11.19 -9.14
CA LYS A 6 -0.06 -10.04 -10.04
C LYS A 6 -1.08 -9.04 -9.49
N TRP A 7 -2.24 -9.51 -9.06
CA TRP A 7 -3.29 -8.65 -8.50
C TRP A 7 -2.87 -7.99 -7.18
N MET A 8 -2.07 -8.69 -6.36
CA MET A 8 -1.49 -8.08 -5.15
C MET A 8 -0.54 -6.94 -5.47
N VAL A 9 0.31 -7.08 -6.49
CA VAL A 9 1.25 -6.02 -6.91
C VAL A 9 0.49 -4.82 -7.47
N GLU A 10 -0.47 -5.05 -8.37
CA GLU A 10 -1.26 -3.97 -8.96
C GLU A 10 -2.05 -3.19 -7.90
N GLY A 11 -2.70 -3.90 -6.97
CA GLY A 11 -3.42 -3.25 -5.88
C GLY A 11 -2.50 -2.52 -4.90
N ALA A 12 -1.30 -3.06 -4.61
CA ALA A 12 -0.29 -2.40 -3.78
C ALA A 12 0.17 -1.07 -4.41
N VAL A 13 0.40 -1.06 -5.73
CA VAL A 13 0.76 0.15 -6.48
C VAL A 13 -0.38 1.18 -6.47
N CYS A 14 -1.62 0.75 -6.71
CA CYS A 14 -2.77 1.67 -6.66
C CYS A 14 -2.94 2.30 -5.27
N SER A 15 -2.76 1.51 -4.21
CA SER A 15 -2.80 2.01 -2.83
C SER A 15 -1.66 2.99 -2.55
N ALA A 16 -0.45 2.70 -3.05
CA ALA A 16 0.71 3.59 -2.95
C ALA A 16 0.47 4.96 -3.56
N LEU A 17 -0.07 4.97 -4.78
CA LEU A 17 -0.37 6.18 -5.52
C LEU A 17 -1.47 6.98 -4.84
N GLY A 18 -2.52 6.32 -4.33
CA GLY A 18 -3.58 6.97 -3.57
C GLY A 18 -3.08 7.63 -2.28
N ILE A 19 -2.24 6.93 -1.49
CA ILE A 19 -1.62 7.49 -0.28
C ILE A 19 -0.73 8.68 -0.63
N ARG A 20 0.12 8.53 -1.64
CA ARG A 20 1.02 9.60 -2.11
C ARG A 20 0.20 10.85 -2.49
N LEU A 21 -0.84 10.67 -3.30
CA LEU A 21 -1.73 11.75 -3.71
C LEU A 21 -2.39 12.43 -2.50
N ALA A 22 -2.90 11.67 -1.54
CA ALA A 22 -3.52 12.23 -0.34
C ALA A 22 -2.54 13.09 0.47
N VAL A 23 -1.30 12.61 0.66
CA VAL A 23 -0.22 13.37 1.31
C VAL A 23 0.09 14.65 0.53
N ASP A 24 0.27 14.55 -0.79
CA ASP A 24 0.61 15.70 -1.64
C ASP A 24 -0.51 16.75 -1.67
N MET A 25 -1.77 16.33 -1.46
CA MET A 25 -2.93 17.20 -1.34
C MET A 25 -3.12 17.78 0.08
N GLY A 26 -2.25 17.45 1.04
CA GLY A 26 -2.39 17.90 2.43
C GLY A 26 -3.59 17.30 3.16
N MET A 27 -4.09 16.15 2.69
CA MET A 27 -5.14 15.40 3.38
C MET A 27 -4.59 14.85 4.69
N ARG A 28 -5.46 14.74 5.70
CA ARG A 28 -5.07 14.22 7.02
C ARG A 28 -5.29 12.73 7.17
N SER A 29 -6.19 12.15 6.38
CA SER A 29 -6.57 10.74 6.48
C SER A 29 -6.82 10.12 5.11
N VAL A 30 -6.71 8.80 5.05
CA VAL A 30 -6.99 7.98 3.85
C VAL A 30 -7.91 6.83 4.26
N VAL A 31 -8.99 6.65 3.51
CA VAL A 31 -9.91 5.51 3.67
C VAL A 31 -9.69 4.55 2.51
N PHE A 32 -9.52 3.26 2.83
CA PHE A 32 -9.40 2.19 1.84
C PHE A 32 -10.74 1.47 1.72
N GLU A 33 -11.33 1.44 0.53
CA GLU A 33 -12.60 0.75 0.25
C GLU A 33 -12.40 -0.49 -0.63
N GLY A 34 -13.24 -1.51 -0.45
CA GLY A 34 -13.29 -2.70 -1.31
C GLY A 34 -12.12 -3.68 -1.15
N ASP A 35 -11.57 -4.13 -2.28
CA ASP A 35 -10.57 -5.20 -2.36
C ASP A 35 -9.17 -4.83 -1.81
N CYS A 36 -9.01 -3.60 -1.33
CA CYS A 36 -7.76 -3.12 -0.72
C CYS A 36 -7.44 -3.77 0.64
N LYS A 37 -8.36 -4.58 1.20
CA LYS A 37 -8.20 -5.22 2.52
C LYS A 37 -6.93 -6.06 2.64
N VAL A 38 -6.55 -6.78 1.57
CA VAL A 38 -5.31 -7.58 1.55
C VAL A 38 -4.11 -6.66 1.70
N ILE A 39 -4.07 -5.54 0.98
CA ILE A 39 -2.96 -4.58 1.02
C ILE A 39 -2.86 -3.88 2.37
N VAL A 40 -3.98 -3.47 2.96
CA VAL A 40 -4.00 -2.89 4.31
C VAL A 40 -3.47 -3.89 5.34
N THR A 41 -3.87 -5.16 5.21
CA THR A 41 -3.36 -6.24 6.07
C THR A 41 -1.86 -6.44 5.87
N THR A 42 -1.39 -6.43 4.62
CA THR A 42 0.03 -6.53 4.27
C THR A 42 0.85 -5.33 4.78
N LEU A 43 0.32 -4.11 4.71
CA LEU A 43 0.96 -2.89 5.25
C LEU A 43 1.14 -2.97 6.78
N LYS A 44 0.17 -3.58 7.47
CA LYS A 44 0.20 -3.82 8.92
C LYS A 44 1.08 -5.01 9.32
N SER A 45 1.35 -5.95 8.41
CA SER A 45 2.12 -7.18 8.66
C SER A 45 3.59 -7.09 8.23
N THR A 46 4.32 -8.20 8.34
CA THR A 46 5.68 -8.38 7.81
C THR A 46 5.62 -8.66 6.31
N MET A 47 6.36 -7.91 5.49
CA MET A 47 6.30 -7.98 4.00
C MET A 47 7.30 -8.99 3.41
N GLU A 48 7.71 -10.00 4.17
CA GLU A 48 8.83 -10.89 3.84
C GLU A 48 8.52 -11.88 2.71
N HIS A 49 7.25 -12.18 2.51
CA HIS A 49 6.74 -13.09 1.49
C HIS A 49 6.53 -12.43 0.12
N LEU A 50 6.81 -11.14 -0.01
CA LEU A 50 6.66 -10.39 -1.25
C LEU A 50 7.97 -10.35 -2.05
N SER A 51 7.85 -10.15 -3.37
CA SER A 51 9.01 -9.81 -4.19
C SER A 51 9.64 -8.49 -3.71
N TRP A 52 10.93 -8.32 -4.02
CA TRP A 52 11.67 -7.11 -3.64
C TRP A 52 11.01 -5.82 -4.15
N ASP A 53 10.52 -5.83 -5.39
CA ASP A 53 9.88 -4.67 -6.00
C ASP A 53 8.59 -4.29 -5.28
N ALA A 54 7.73 -5.28 -5.01
CA ALA A 54 6.48 -5.07 -4.27
C ALA A 54 6.74 -4.59 -2.84
N ARG A 55 7.74 -5.18 -2.19
CA ARG A 55 8.17 -4.80 -0.84
C ARG A 55 8.70 -3.36 -0.80
N SER A 56 9.52 -2.96 -1.77
CA SER A 56 10.08 -1.60 -1.85
C SER A 56 8.97 -0.55 -1.97
N ILE A 57 7.99 -0.79 -2.85
CA ILE A 57 6.84 0.11 -3.05
C ILE A 57 6.00 0.20 -1.76
N LEU A 58 5.65 -0.94 -1.15
CA LEU A 58 4.84 -0.95 0.07
C LEU A 58 5.54 -0.36 1.29
N LEU A 59 6.87 -0.45 1.38
CA LEU A 59 7.65 0.22 2.43
C LEU A 59 7.63 1.75 2.28
N ASP A 60 7.73 2.27 1.05
CA ASP A 60 7.55 3.71 0.80
C ASP A 60 6.13 4.16 1.20
N CYS A 61 5.11 3.35 0.91
CA CYS A 61 3.73 3.61 1.34
C CYS A 61 3.60 3.68 2.85
N LYS A 62 4.19 2.70 3.55
CA LYS A 62 4.13 2.60 5.01
C LYS A 62 4.81 3.79 5.68
N SER A 63 5.97 4.21 5.15
CA SER A 63 6.68 5.42 5.60
C SER A 63 5.80 6.67 5.50
N LYS A 64 4.99 6.77 4.45
CA LYS A 64 4.09 7.91 4.21
C LYS A 64 2.82 7.88 5.02
N LEU A 65 2.22 6.71 5.18
CA LEU A 65 1.08 6.54 6.07
C LEU A 65 1.45 6.97 7.49
N ASN A 66 2.67 6.71 7.95
CA ASN A 66 3.15 7.20 9.24
C ASN A 66 3.29 8.73 9.35
N GLN A 67 3.21 9.46 8.23
CA GLN A 67 3.19 10.93 8.21
C GLN A 67 1.77 11.50 8.23
N LEU A 68 0.76 10.65 8.01
CA LEU A 68 -0.64 10.99 8.14
C LEU A 68 -1.09 10.67 9.57
N ASP A 69 -1.90 11.55 10.18
CA ASP A 69 -2.57 11.24 11.44
C ASP A 69 -3.57 10.10 11.17
N VAL A 70 -3.35 8.93 11.79
CA VAL A 70 -4.25 7.77 11.67
C VAL A 70 -5.39 7.88 12.67
#